data_AF-A0A9X9BLT8-F1
#
_entry.id   AF-A0A9X9BLT8-F1
#
_cell.length_a   1.000
_cell.length_b   1.000
_cell.length_c   1.000
_cell.angle_alpha   90.00
_cell.angle_beta   90.00
_cell.angle_gamma   90.00
#
_symmetry.space_group_name_H-M   'P 1'
#
loop_
_entity.id
_entity.type
_entity.pdbx_description
1 polymer ?
#
loop_
_entity_poly.entity_id
_entity_poly.type
_entity_poly.pdbx_seq_one_letter_code
_entity_poly.pdbx_strand_id
1 'polypeptide(L)'
;MKKYFLYPLLLLLAGCSTGPYLHPESTVGSNALLSRTCPGPKAAMSYAPLAEELNWVHVLVYVAPPGTSSWPGNQRSTAAELRLFGRLYPSNNTAAVKQADPTLWVSAASPVVTVTLANGQSYPVTIEQLKTGFDPRKTFHSGFKGTALGQGDMDDFTLTFPDIFVNGEKVPMAPIHFKKREERYAPVFNC
;
A
#
# COMPACT_ATOMS: atom_id res chain seq x y z
N MET A 1 -16.74 31.58 -41.30
CA MET A 1 -15.39 31.12 -40.89
C MET A 1 -15.10 31.59 -39.46
N LYS A 2 -14.81 30.66 -38.53
CA LYS A 2 -13.96 30.77 -37.32
C LYS A 2 -14.36 29.67 -36.31
N LYS A 3 -13.83 28.46 -36.51
CA LYS A 3 -13.99 27.27 -35.64
C LYS A 3 -12.71 26.93 -34.85
N TYR A 4 -11.89 27.92 -34.48
CA TYR A 4 -10.54 27.66 -33.96
C TYR A 4 -10.19 28.47 -32.70
N PHE A 5 -11.04 28.47 -31.68
CA PHE A 5 -10.73 29.11 -30.39
C PHE A 5 -10.76 28.17 -29.16
N LEU A 6 -11.02 26.87 -29.36
CA LEU A 6 -11.10 25.89 -28.26
C LEU A 6 -9.81 25.05 -28.04
N TYR A 7 -8.86 25.09 -28.96
CA TYR A 7 -7.64 24.27 -28.90
C TYR A 7 -6.53 24.75 -27.94
N PRO A 8 -6.29 26.06 -27.67
CA PRO A 8 -5.17 26.46 -26.82
C PRO A 8 -5.45 26.30 -25.32
N LEU A 9 -6.73 26.16 -24.91
CA LEU A 9 -7.09 25.99 -23.48
C LEU A 9 -6.82 24.57 -22.97
N LEU A 10 -6.90 23.56 -23.84
CA LEU A 10 -6.59 22.15 -23.51
C LEU A 10 -5.10 21.90 -23.28
N LEU A 11 -4.22 22.70 -23.90
CA LEU A 11 -2.76 22.57 -23.73
C LEU A 11 -2.26 23.12 -22.37
N LEU A 12 -3.02 23.99 -21.71
CA LEU A 12 -2.68 24.53 -20.39
C LEU A 12 -3.10 23.63 -19.22
N LEU A 13 -3.95 22.63 -19.46
CA LEU A 13 -4.38 21.64 -18.45
C LEU A 13 -3.47 20.41 -18.40
N ALA A 14 -2.50 20.30 -19.30
CA ALA A 14 -1.49 19.24 -19.30
C ALA A 14 -0.29 19.58 -18.41
N GLY A 15 -0.56 19.98 -17.16
CA GLY A 15 0.49 20.04 -16.14
C GLY A 15 0.95 18.61 -15.85
N CYS A 16 2.11 18.21 -16.38
CA CYS A 16 2.78 16.99 -15.93
C CYS A 16 3.11 17.21 -14.45
N SER A 17 2.32 16.64 -13.54
CA SER A 17 2.69 16.66 -12.14
C SER A 17 3.91 15.76 -11.99
N THR A 18 5.05 16.39 -11.78
CA THR A 18 6.31 15.74 -11.47
C THR A 18 6.52 15.76 -9.96
N GLY A 19 6.96 14.65 -9.41
CA GLY A 19 7.31 14.56 -8.02
C GLY A 19 7.44 13.11 -7.57
N PRO A 20 7.87 12.90 -6.33
CA PRO A 20 8.22 11.59 -5.85
C PRO A 20 7.01 10.77 -5.41
N TYR A 21 7.03 9.49 -5.75
CA TYR A 21 6.22 8.47 -5.08
C TYR A 21 7.09 7.28 -4.71
N LEU A 22 6.70 6.55 -3.66
CA LEU A 22 7.39 5.33 -3.23
C LEU A 22 6.80 4.14 -3.99
N HIS A 23 7.64 3.51 -4.82
CA HIS A 23 7.28 2.32 -5.57
C HIS A 23 7.69 1.06 -4.80
N PRO A 24 6.76 0.13 -4.50
CA PRO A 24 7.09 -1.15 -3.88
C PRO A 24 7.53 -2.20 -4.91
N GLU A 25 8.51 -3.01 -4.54
CA GLU A 25 8.98 -4.18 -5.29
C GLU A 25 9.22 -5.35 -4.34
N SER A 26 8.81 -6.55 -4.75
CA SER A 26 9.04 -7.78 -4.00
C SER A 26 9.10 -8.96 -4.96
N THR A 27 9.81 -10.03 -4.60
CA THR A 27 9.99 -11.22 -5.45
C THR A 27 8.79 -12.15 -5.46
N VAL A 28 7.90 -12.04 -4.45
CA VAL A 28 6.73 -12.92 -4.28
C VAL A 28 5.42 -12.15 -4.36
N GLY A 29 5.42 -10.89 -3.92
CA GLY A 29 4.20 -10.07 -3.89
C GLY A 29 3.76 -9.63 -5.28
N SER A 30 2.47 -9.30 -5.40
CA SER A 30 1.89 -8.71 -6.61
C SER A 30 1.63 -7.23 -6.42
N ASN A 31 1.96 -6.42 -7.43
CA ASN A 31 1.67 -4.98 -7.41
C ASN A 31 0.16 -4.71 -7.43
N ALA A 32 -0.33 -3.96 -6.44
CA ALA A 32 -1.71 -3.52 -6.35
C ALA A 32 -1.82 -2.00 -6.50
N LEU A 33 -2.45 -1.56 -7.59
CA LEU A 33 -2.80 -0.16 -7.79
C LEU A 33 -3.94 0.23 -6.82
N LEU A 34 -3.66 1.17 -5.92
CA LEU A 34 -4.65 1.68 -4.97
C LEU A 34 -5.42 2.87 -5.54
N SER A 35 -4.70 3.81 -6.15
CA SER A 35 -5.28 4.97 -6.82
C SER A 35 -4.25 5.56 -7.79
N ARG A 36 -4.73 6.13 -8.90
CA ARG A 36 -3.90 6.92 -9.80
C ARG A 36 -3.86 8.34 -9.26
N THR A 37 -2.67 8.78 -8.87
CA THR A 37 -2.46 10.13 -8.34
C THR A 37 -1.32 10.81 -9.09
N CYS A 38 -1.34 12.13 -9.06
CA CYS A 38 -0.20 12.97 -9.43
C CYS A 38 0.73 13.07 -8.21
N PRO A 39 2.06 12.87 -8.34
CA PRO A 39 2.86 12.64 -9.55
C PRO A 39 3.05 11.17 -9.96
N GLY A 40 2.57 10.22 -9.15
CA GLY A 40 2.62 8.79 -9.45
C GLY A 40 1.55 8.01 -8.68
N PRO A 41 1.28 6.76 -9.07
CA PRO A 41 0.22 5.97 -8.47
C PRO A 41 0.53 5.63 -7.00
N LYS A 42 -0.51 5.62 -6.17
CA LYS A 42 -0.45 4.92 -4.88
C LYS A 42 -0.43 3.43 -5.17
N ALA A 43 0.70 2.77 -4.93
CA ALA A 43 0.89 1.35 -5.16
C ALA A 43 1.18 0.64 -3.84
N ALA A 44 0.52 -0.49 -3.62
CA ALA A 44 0.80 -1.39 -2.51
C ALA A 44 1.42 -2.69 -3.06
N MET A 45 2.14 -3.39 -2.21
CA MET A 45 2.46 -4.80 -2.44
C MET A 45 1.34 -5.65 -1.85
N SER A 46 0.82 -6.60 -2.62
CA SER A 46 -0.27 -7.47 -2.22
C SER A 46 0.21 -8.91 -2.09
N TYR A 47 -0.18 -9.54 -0.99
CA TYR A 47 0.10 -10.94 -0.70
C TYR A 47 -1.20 -11.67 -0.36
N ALA A 48 -1.27 -12.94 -0.72
CA ALA A 48 -2.38 -13.81 -0.37
C ALA A 48 -1.84 -15.17 0.08
N PRO A 49 -2.57 -15.90 0.95
CA PRO A 49 -2.31 -17.30 1.21
C PRO A 49 -2.26 -18.14 -0.07
N LEU A 50 -1.51 -19.25 -0.05
CA LEU A 50 -1.46 -20.19 -1.17
C LEU A 50 -2.69 -21.10 -1.23
N ALA A 51 -3.33 -21.36 -0.09
CA ALA A 51 -4.54 -22.16 0.01
C ALA A 51 -5.68 -21.57 -0.83
N GLU A 52 -6.32 -22.41 -1.66
CA GLU A 52 -7.38 -21.99 -2.60
C GLU A 52 -8.59 -21.39 -1.88
N GLU A 53 -8.85 -21.82 -0.64
CA GLU A 53 -9.97 -21.35 0.18
C GLU A 53 -9.77 -19.93 0.71
N LEU A 54 -8.53 -19.43 0.73
CA LEU A 54 -8.15 -18.14 1.34
C LEU A 54 -7.37 -17.21 0.40
N ASN A 55 -7.00 -17.66 -0.81
CA ASN A 55 -6.25 -16.87 -1.79
C ASN A 55 -6.95 -15.59 -2.27
N TRP A 56 -8.23 -15.40 -1.92
CA TRP A 56 -9.04 -14.22 -2.19
C TRP A 56 -8.96 -13.16 -1.09
N VAL A 57 -8.35 -13.48 0.04
CA VAL A 57 -8.09 -12.59 1.17
C VAL A 57 -6.66 -12.08 1.08
N HIS A 58 -6.49 -10.82 0.69
CA HIS A 58 -5.17 -10.25 0.49
C HIS A 58 -4.77 -9.34 1.65
N VAL A 59 -3.49 -9.40 2.01
CA VAL A 59 -2.81 -8.44 2.88
C VAL A 59 -2.05 -7.46 1.98
N LEU A 60 -2.33 -6.17 2.14
CA LEU A 60 -1.74 -5.09 1.36
C LEU A 60 -0.80 -4.25 2.23
N VAL A 61 0.40 -4.02 1.70
CA VAL A 61 1.44 -3.21 2.31
C VAL A 61 1.68 -1.99 1.45
N TYR A 62 1.37 -0.81 1.99
CA TYR A 62 1.57 0.48 1.34
C TYR A 62 2.41 1.38 2.23
N VAL A 63 3.36 2.12 1.66
CA VAL A 63 4.06 3.19 2.37
C VAL A 63 3.65 4.54 1.79
N ALA A 64 3.03 5.37 2.63
CA ALA A 64 2.72 6.74 2.29
C ALA A 64 3.94 7.63 2.49
N PRO A 65 4.36 8.43 1.49
CA PRO A 65 5.47 9.36 1.66
C PRO A 65 5.10 10.50 2.64
N PRO A 66 6.11 11.20 3.20
CA PRO A 66 5.88 12.42 3.98
C PRO A 66 4.97 13.42 3.26
N GLY A 67 4.15 14.14 4.02
CA GLY A 67 3.15 15.09 3.51
C GLY A 67 1.84 14.46 3.05
N THR A 68 1.75 13.13 2.96
CA THR A 68 0.50 12.44 2.65
C THR A 68 -0.51 12.64 3.77
N SER A 69 -1.74 13.03 3.42
CA SER A 69 -2.81 13.16 4.41
C SER A 69 -3.35 11.80 4.84
N SER A 70 -3.86 11.75 6.08
CA SER A 70 -4.39 10.53 6.68
C SER A 70 -5.65 10.80 7.49
N TRP A 71 -6.55 9.82 7.53
CA TRP A 71 -7.66 9.75 8.47
C TRP A 71 -7.24 9.06 9.77
N PRO A 72 -7.75 9.47 10.95
CA PRO A 72 -8.70 10.56 11.16
C PRO A 72 -8.07 11.95 11.16
N GLY A 73 -8.88 12.98 10.86
CA GLY A 73 -8.49 14.39 11.01
C GLY A 73 -7.70 15.00 9.85
N ASN A 74 -7.51 14.28 8.74
CA ASN A 74 -6.80 14.74 7.54
C ASN A 74 -5.41 15.32 7.83
N GLN A 75 -4.74 14.79 8.86
CA GLN A 75 -3.41 15.24 9.27
C GLN A 75 -2.37 14.80 8.24
N ARG A 76 -1.46 15.70 7.89
CA ARG A 76 -0.30 15.40 7.05
C ARG A 76 0.84 14.92 7.92
N SER A 77 1.32 13.72 7.67
CA SER A 77 2.47 13.17 8.38
C SER A 77 3.75 13.86 7.95
N THR A 78 4.69 14.03 8.86
CA THR A 78 6.05 14.50 8.55
C THR A 78 7.00 13.34 8.22
N ALA A 79 6.59 12.10 8.48
CA ALA A 79 7.36 10.89 8.23
C ALA A 79 6.71 10.03 7.14
N ALA A 80 7.48 9.09 6.60
CA ALA A 80 6.91 8.00 5.81
C ALA A 80 6.09 7.08 6.73
N GLU A 81 4.92 6.64 6.27
CA GLU A 81 3.99 5.83 7.07
C GLU A 81 3.69 4.50 6.41
N LEU A 82 3.96 3.41 7.13
CA LEU A 82 3.50 2.08 6.75
C LEU A 82 2.01 1.92 7.06
N ARG A 83 1.22 1.63 6.03
CA ARG A 83 -0.21 1.35 6.10
C ARG A 83 -0.44 -0.11 5.69
N LEU A 84 -0.85 -0.92 6.66
CA LEU A 84 -1.16 -2.33 6.49
C LEU A 84 -2.69 -2.52 6.51
N PHE A 85 -3.25 -3.22 5.53
CA PHE A 85 -4.69 -3.46 5.50
C PHE A 85 -5.07 -4.68 4.68
N GLY A 86 -6.29 -5.17 4.89
CA GLY A 86 -6.86 -6.26 4.12
C GLY A 86 -7.60 -5.76 2.88
N ARG A 87 -7.66 -6.59 1.84
CA ARG A 87 -8.60 -6.43 0.73
C ARG A 87 -9.11 -7.79 0.29
N LEU A 88 -10.41 -7.87 0.08
CA LEU A 88 -11.07 -9.05 -0.45
C LEU A 88 -11.20 -8.89 -1.97
N TYR A 89 -10.67 -9.84 -2.73
CA TYR A 89 -10.91 -9.91 -4.17
C TYR A 89 -11.98 -10.95 -4.46
N PRO A 90 -12.88 -10.71 -5.44
CA PRO A 90 -13.87 -11.71 -5.81
C PRO A 90 -13.19 -12.98 -6.31
N SER A 91 -13.44 -14.12 -5.66
CA SER A 91 -13.12 -15.43 -6.21
C SER A 91 -14.30 -15.99 -7.00
N ASN A 92 -14.04 -16.93 -7.90
CA ASN A 92 -15.09 -17.69 -8.59
C ASN A 92 -16.00 -18.47 -7.61
N ASN A 93 -15.57 -18.66 -6.34
CA ASN A 93 -16.32 -19.32 -5.26
C ASN A 93 -17.14 -18.34 -4.39
N THR A 94 -17.29 -17.08 -4.81
CA THR A 94 -17.94 -16.02 -4.01
C THR A 94 -19.37 -16.32 -3.58
N ALA A 95 -20.12 -17.18 -4.28
CA ALA A 95 -21.46 -17.57 -3.88
C ALA A 95 -21.47 -18.41 -2.58
N ALA A 96 -20.58 -19.41 -2.47
CA ALA A 96 -20.48 -20.29 -1.30
C ALA A 96 -19.85 -19.58 -0.10
N VAL A 97 -18.83 -18.74 -0.33
CA VAL A 97 -18.16 -17.97 0.73
C VAL A 97 -19.06 -16.89 1.32
N LYS A 98 -19.89 -16.23 0.51
CA LYS A 98 -20.90 -15.26 1.01
C LYS A 98 -21.98 -15.92 1.87
N GLN A 99 -22.23 -17.21 1.67
CA GLN A 99 -23.30 -17.94 2.37
C GLN A 99 -22.87 -18.39 3.77
N ALA A 100 -21.56 -18.56 4.01
CA ALA A 100 -21.01 -19.00 5.28
C ALA A 100 -20.39 -17.88 6.14
N ASP A 101 -20.24 -16.67 5.58
CA ASP A 101 -19.55 -15.50 6.17
C ASP A 101 -18.42 -15.86 7.16
N PRO A 102 -17.34 -16.53 6.68
CA PRO A 102 -16.35 -17.10 7.58
C PRO A 102 -15.62 -16.00 8.36
N THR A 103 -15.42 -16.19 9.66
CA THR A 103 -14.58 -15.30 10.46
C THR A 103 -13.19 -15.21 9.82
N LEU A 104 -12.79 -14.00 9.40
CA LEU A 104 -11.47 -13.74 8.84
C LEU A 104 -10.61 -12.99 9.85
N TRP A 105 -9.38 -13.46 10.02
CA TRP A 105 -8.42 -12.84 10.92
C TRP A 105 -7.02 -12.90 10.33
N VAL A 106 -6.37 -11.75 10.24
CA VAL A 106 -4.95 -11.63 9.92
C VAL A 106 -4.16 -11.55 11.23
N SER A 107 -3.19 -12.42 11.42
CA SER A 107 -2.29 -12.42 12.59
C SER A 107 -0.82 -12.41 12.15
N ALA A 108 0.08 -12.21 13.11
CA ALA A 108 1.52 -12.21 12.87
C ALA A 108 2.26 -12.97 13.98
N ALA A 109 3.41 -13.55 13.64
CA ALA A 109 4.31 -14.14 14.63
C ALA A 109 4.93 -13.10 15.57
N SER A 110 4.99 -11.84 15.14
CA SER A 110 5.51 -10.71 15.92
C SER A 110 4.87 -9.41 15.43
N PRO A 111 4.72 -8.37 16.27
CA PRO A 111 4.30 -7.06 15.82
C PRO A 111 5.44 -6.25 15.18
N VAL A 112 6.67 -6.77 15.13
CA VAL A 112 7.86 -6.03 14.72
C VAL A 112 8.14 -6.23 13.24
N VAL A 113 8.19 -5.13 12.50
CA VAL A 113 8.71 -5.06 11.12
C VAL A 113 10.10 -4.45 11.16
N THR A 114 11.03 -5.02 10.39
CA THR A 114 12.39 -4.47 10.27
C THR A 114 12.46 -3.53 9.07
N VAL A 115 12.94 -2.31 9.30
CA VAL A 115 13.33 -1.38 8.24
C VAL A 115 14.82 -1.53 8.02
N THR A 116 15.23 -1.72 6.77
CA THR A 116 16.65 -1.70 6.34
C THR A 116 16.84 -0.57 5.35
N LEU A 117 17.62 0.44 5.70
CA LEU A 117 17.95 1.58 4.85
C LEU A 117 18.98 1.20 3.79
N ALA A 118 19.09 1.98 2.71
CA ALA A 118 20.07 1.76 1.65
C ALA A 118 21.54 1.69 2.13
N ASN A 119 21.87 2.34 3.26
CA ASN A 119 23.20 2.28 3.87
C ASN A 119 23.45 0.97 4.67
N GLY A 120 22.51 0.03 4.67
CA GLY A 120 22.57 -1.23 5.41
C GLY A 120 22.13 -1.14 6.88
N GLN A 121 21.91 0.06 7.41
CA GLN A 121 21.41 0.23 8.77
C GLN A 121 20.00 -0.34 8.89
N SER A 122 19.78 -1.14 9.93
CA SER A 122 18.46 -1.74 10.20
C SER A 122 17.95 -1.37 11.58
N TYR A 123 16.65 -1.17 11.70
CA TYR A 123 15.99 -0.91 12.98
C TYR A 123 14.56 -1.47 13.00
N PRO A 124 14.07 -1.87 14.19
CA PRO A 124 12.72 -2.41 14.33
C PRO A 124 11.67 -1.28 14.43
N VAL A 125 10.50 -1.54 13.86
CA VAL A 125 9.29 -0.71 14.01
C VAL A 125 8.14 -1.59 14.45
N THR A 126 7.49 -1.23 15.55
CA THR A 126 6.33 -1.96 16.08
C THR A 126 5.05 -1.51 15.39
N ILE A 127 4.33 -2.45 14.79
CA ILE A 127 3.04 -2.22 14.13
C ILE A 127 1.93 -2.63 15.08
N GLU A 128 1.22 -1.65 15.64
CA GLU A 128 0.16 -1.89 16.63
C GLU A 128 -0.91 -2.88 16.14
N GLN A 129 -1.29 -2.76 14.86
CA GLN A 129 -2.25 -3.64 14.21
C GLN A 129 -1.82 -5.13 14.19
N LEU A 130 -0.53 -5.41 14.26
CA LEU A 130 0.00 -6.78 14.27
C LEU A 130 0.10 -7.38 15.68
N LYS A 131 -0.05 -6.61 16.76
CA LYS A 131 0.02 -7.14 18.14
C LYS A 131 -1.09 -8.14 18.43
N THR A 132 -2.30 -7.84 17.95
CA THR A 132 -3.49 -8.67 18.13
C THR A 132 -3.98 -9.28 16.82
N GLY A 133 -3.46 -8.80 15.69
CA GLY A 133 -4.06 -9.04 14.39
C GLY A 133 -5.27 -8.15 14.14
N PHE A 134 -5.89 -8.35 12.98
CA PHE A 134 -7.02 -7.55 12.51
C PHE A 134 -7.92 -8.33 11.54
N ASP A 135 -9.17 -7.91 11.45
CA ASP A 135 -10.10 -8.39 10.42
C ASP A 135 -9.82 -7.66 9.10
N PRO A 136 -9.54 -8.38 7.99
CA PRO A 136 -9.23 -7.78 6.69
C PRO A 136 -10.39 -7.00 6.04
N ARG A 137 -11.60 -7.08 6.62
CA ARG A 137 -12.80 -6.32 6.19
C ARG A 137 -12.94 -4.99 6.90
N LYS A 138 -12.26 -4.80 8.05
CA LYS A 138 -12.33 -3.54 8.81
C LYS A 138 -11.75 -2.40 7.98
N THR A 139 -12.19 -1.18 8.30
CA THR A 139 -11.94 0.08 7.58
C THR A 139 -10.49 0.53 7.53
N PHE A 140 -9.49 -0.31 7.77
CA PHE A 140 -8.12 0.03 7.43
C PHE A 140 -8.01 0.06 5.90
N HIS A 141 -7.61 1.20 5.36
CA HIS A 141 -7.34 1.35 3.94
C HIS A 141 -6.16 2.29 3.75
N SER A 142 -5.74 2.46 2.49
CA SER A 142 -4.60 3.29 2.11
C SER A 142 -4.69 4.76 2.55
N GLY A 143 -5.82 5.23 3.07
CA GLY A 143 -6.05 6.58 3.57
C GLY A 143 -6.03 6.71 5.10
N PHE A 144 -6.02 5.60 5.84
CA PHE A 144 -5.90 5.63 7.30
C PHE A 144 -4.47 5.93 7.73
N LYS A 145 -4.32 6.53 8.90
CA LYS A 145 -3.02 6.79 9.53
C LYS A 145 -2.31 5.48 9.79
N GLY A 146 -1.07 5.40 9.31
CA GLY A 146 -0.20 4.24 9.47
C GLY A 146 0.76 4.36 10.65
N THR A 147 1.67 3.40 10.75
CA THR A 147 2.82 3.50 11.66
C THR A 147 3.92 4.32 10.99
N ALA A 148 4.40 5.35 11.66
CA ALA A 148 5.56 6.11 11.20
C ALA A 148 6.81 5.22 11.18
N LEU A 149 7.51 5.20 10.05
CA LEU A 149 8.72 4.38 9.87
C LEU A 149 9.98 5.03 10.46
N GLY A 150 9.89 6.21 11.07
CA GLY A 150 11.00 6.91 11.72
C GLY A 150 11.64 8.00 10.85
N GLN A 151 12.84 8.43 11.23
CA GLN A 151 13.62 9.47 10.57
C GLN A 151 14.81 8.87 9.83
N GLY A 152 15.14 9.38 8.65
CA GLY A 152 16.19 8.88 7.78
C GLY A 152 15.89 9.16 6.32
N ASP A 153 16.82 8.83 5.43
CA ASP A 153 16.57 8.86 3.99
C ASP A 153 15.64 7.70 3.61
N MET A 154 14.35 8.01 3.44
CA MET A 154 13.30 7.07 3.06
C MET A 154 13.09 7.02 1.55
N ASP A 155 14.07 7.49 0.78
CA ASP A 155 14.01 7.43 -0.67
C ASP A 155 14.36 6.02 -1.20
N ASP A 156 15.07 5.19 -0.42
CA ASP A 156 15.45 3.81 -0.78
C ASP A 156 15.61 2.95 0.49
N PHE A 157 14.70 2.01 0.71
CA PHE A 157 14.69 1.15 1.90
C PHE A 157 13.93 -0.16 1.66
N THR A 158 14.14 -1.14 2.53
CA THR A 158 13.44 -2.43 2.51
C THR A 158 12.67 -2.66 3.81
N LEU A 159 11.46 -3.18 3.70
CA LEU A 159 10.67 -3.69 4.82
C LEU A 159 10.70 -5.21 4.84
N THR A 160 11.08 -5.77 5.98
CA THR A 160 11.02 -7.22 6.24
C THR A 160 9.97 -7.47 7.31
N PHE A 161 8.92 -8.20 6.92
CA PHE A 161 7.82 -8.55 7.81
C PHE A 161 8.13 -9.85 8.55
N PRO A 162 7.61 -10.02 9.78
CA PRO A 162 7.55 -11.33 10.41
C PRO A 162 6.54 -12.20 9.64
N ASP A 163 6.48 -13.48 9.97
CA ASP A 163 5.47 -14.36 9.40
C ASP A 163 4.06 -13.81 9.67
N ILE A 164 3.29 -13.62 8.59
CA ILE A 164 1.90 -13.18 8.61
C ILE A 164 1.02 -14.38 8.26
N PHE A 165 -0.15 -14.45 8.88
CA PHE A 165 -1.11 -15.53 8.68
C PHE A 165 -2.50 -14.97 8.40
N VAL A 166 -3.28 -15.66 7.57
CA VAL A 166 -4.72 -15.45 7.41
C VAL A 166 -5.42 -16.71 7.88
N ASN A 167 -6.22 -16.63 8.95
CA ASN A 167 -6.89 -17.79 9.55
C ASN A 167 -5.92 -18.97 9.87
N GLY A 168 -4.68 -18.65 10.25
CA GLY A 168 -3.64 -19.64 10.53
C GLY A 168 -2.85 -20.12 9.32
N GLU A 169 -3.29 -19.81 8.10
CA GLU A 169 -2.54 -20.12 6.88
C GLU A 169 -1.44 -19.08 6.64
N LYS A 170 -0.21 -19.53 6.44
CA LYS A 170 0.93 -18.64 6.25
C LYS A 170 0.83 -17.91 4.92
N VAL A 171 0.98 -16.59 4.97
CA VAL A 171 1.10 -15.74 3.79
C VAL A 171 2.57 -15.72 3.36
N PRO A 172 2.90 -16.12 2.11
CA PRO A 172 4.28 -16.10 1.62
C PRO A 172 4.70 -14.65 1.37
N MET A 173 5.25 -13.99 2.40
CA MET A 173 5.80 -12.64 2.30
C MET A 173 7.31 -12.69 2.10
N ALA A 174 7.79 -11.99 1.09
CA ALA A 174 9.20 -11.67 0.90
C ALA A 174 9.45 -10.21 1.30
N PRO A 175 10.70 -9.80 1.56
CA PRO A 175 11.03 -8.40 1.78
C PRO A 175 10.48 -7.50 0.65
N ILE A 176 10.10 -6.28 1.02
CA ILE A 176 9.55 -5.28 0.11
C ILE A 176 10.52 -4.13 0.02
N HIS A 177 11.14 -3.97 -1.14
CA HIS A 177 11.97 -2.81 -1.44
C HIS A 177 11.06 -1.66 -1.86
N PHE A 178 11.13 -0.54 -1.16
CA PHE A 178 10.54 0.73 -1.54
C PHE A 178 11.60 1.67 -2.08
N LYS A 179 11.37 2.15 -3.30
CA LYS A 179 12.22 3.15 -3.92
C LYS A 179 11.42 4.34 -4.40
N LYS A 180 11.89 5.54 -4.07
CA LYS A 180 11.37 6.79 -4.59
C LYS A 180 11.67 6.86 -6.07
N ARG A 181 10.62 7.07 -6.85
CA ARG A 181 10.72 7.28 -8.28
C ARG A 181 10.19 8.66 -8.65
N GLU A 182 10.92 9.30 -9.55
CA GLU A 182 10.47 10.50 -10.25
C GLU A 182 10.02 10.09 -11.64
N GLU A 183 8.75 9.75 -11.78
CA GLU A 183 8.18 9.46 -13.10
C GLU A 183 7.39 10.67 -13.59
N ARG A 184 7.48 10.95 -14.89
CA ARG A 184 6.58 11.91 -15.56
C ARG A 184 5.28 11.17 -15.87
N TYR A 185 4.28 11.32 -15.02
CA TYR A 185 2.96 10.80 -15.33
C TYR A 185 2.24 11.74 -16.30
N ALA A 186 1.68 11.18 -17.37
CA ALA A 186 0.79 11.93 -18.25
C ALA A 186 -0.40 12.46 -17.43
N PRO A 187 -0.90 13.68 -17.70
CA PRO A 187 -2.00 14.26 -16.95
C PRO A 187 -3.20 13.30 -16.96
N VAL A 188 -3.57 12.81 -15.78
CA VAL A 188 -4.85 12.14 -15.58
C VAL A 188 -5.86 13.25 -15.36
N PHE A 189 -6.95 13.28 -16.14
CA PHE A 189 -8.11 14.17 -15.91
C PHE A 189 -8.81 13.80 -14.60
N ASN A 190 -8.16 14.07 -13.46
CA ASN A 190 -8.65 13.96 -12.07
C ASN A 190 -7.56 14.32 -11.03
N CYS A 191 -6.46 14.94 -11.46
CA CYS A 191 -5.76 15.90 -10.64
C CYS A 191 -6.51 17.25 -10.81
#